data_AF-A0AAE0TCQ5-F1
#
_entry.id   AF-A0AAE0TCQ5-F1
#
_cell.length_a   1.000
_cell.length_b   1.000
_cell.length_c   1.000
_cell.angle_alpha   90.00
_cell.angle_beta   90.00
_cell.angle_gamma   90.00
#
_symmetry.space_group_name_H-M   'P 1'
#
loop_
_entity.id
_entity.type
_entity.pdbx_description
1 polymer ?
#
loop_
_entity_poly.entity_id
_entity_poly.type
_entity_poly.pdbx_seq_one_letter_code
_entity_poly.pdbx_strand_id
1 'polypeptide(L)' 'MMKPKIVDEQELKKVFDGMDKDKDGFLSASDLKSSFEEDGFILTDFDTDHILKHGHREKNKLTFKEFCRFSGK' A
#
# COMPACT_ATOMS: atom_id res chain seq x y z
N MET A 1 -11.15 25.86 -2.55
CA MET A 1 -9.67 25.81 -2.39
C MET A 1 -9.28 24.36 -2.13
N MET A 2 -8.92 23.60 -3.17
CA MET A 2 -8.35 22.26 -2.99
C MET A 2 -6.84 22.44 -2.82
N LYS A 3 -6.36 22.42 -1.57
CA LYS A 3 -4.93 22.31 -1.30
C LYS A 3 -4.45 20.96 -1.87
N PRO A 4 -3.24 20.88 -2.44
CA PRO A 4 -2.69 19.58 -2.82
C PRO A 4 -2.69 18.71 -1.56
N LYS A 5 -3.38 17.56 -1.61
CA LYS A 5 -3.33 16.56 -0.54
C LYS A 5 -1.92 16.01 -0.54
N ILE A 6 -1.01 16.68 0.15
CA ILE A 6 0.14 16.01 0.72
C ILE A 6 -0.51 15.00 1.67
N VAL A 7 -0.54 13.74 1.28
CA VAL A 7 -1.03 12.69 2.17
C VAL A 7 -0.04 12.72 3.34
N ASP A 8 -0.47 13.25 4.48
CA ASP A 8 0.39 13.36 5.65
C ASP A 8 0.96 11.98 5.98
N GLU A 9 2.23 11.91 6.37
CA GLU A 9 2.89 10.64 6.70
C GLU A 9 2.08 9.84 7.74
N GLN A 10 1.38 10.54 8.64
CA GLN A 10 0.49 9.93 9.62
C GLN A 10 -0.76 9.29 9.00
N GLU A 11 -1.35 9.90 7.97
CA GLU A 11 -2.49 9.33 7.25
C GLU A 11 -2.05 8.15 6.40
N LEU A 12 -0.89 8.25 5.72
CA LEU A 12 -0.29 7.11 5.03
C LEU A 12 0.05 5.97 5.99
N LYS A 13 0.52 6.28 7.21
CA LYS A 13 0.83 5.28 8.23
C LYS A 13 -0.43 4.57 8.71
N LYS A 14 -1.53 5.28 8.93
CA LYS A 14 -2.83 4.67 9.29
C LYS A 14 -3.35 3.76 8.19
N VAL A 15 -3.24 4.18 6.93
CA VAL A 15 -3.65 3.35 5.78
C VAL A 15 -2.75 2.11 5.70
N PHE A 16 -1.44 2.28 5.83
CA PHE A 16 -0.48 1.18 5.84
C PHE A 16 -0.78 0.18 6.98
N ASP A 17 -0.96 0.66 8.21
CA ASP A 17 -1.24 -0.18 9.37
C ASP A 17 -2.64 -0.83 9.30
N GLY A 18 -3.59 -0.23 8.57
CA GLY A 18 -4.89 -0.83 8.29
C GLY A 18 -4.82 -1.90 7.22
N MET A 19 -3.88 -1.76 6.27
CA MET A 19 -3.65 -2.72 5.20
C MET A 19 -2.79 -3.92 5.62
N ASP A 20 -1.79 -3.70 6.48
CA ASP A 20 -0.89 -4.72 7.05
C ASP A 20 -1.65 -5.61 8.06
N LYS A 21 -2.31 -6.66 7.55
CA LYS A 21 -3.20 -7.51 8.36
C LYS A 21 -2.42 -8.46 9.27
N ASP A 22 -1.27 -8.95 8.80
CA ASP A 22 -0.41 -9.84 9.58
C ASP A 22 0.55 -9.09 10.53
N LYS A 23 0.65 -7.76 10.38
CA LYS A 23 1.47 -6.85 11.20
C LYS A 23 2.96 -7.19 11.13
N ASP A 24 3.41 -7.71 9.99
CA ASP A 24 4.82 -8.00 9.77
C ASP A 24 5.65 -6.73 9.43
N GLY A 25 4.97 -5.59 9.23
CA GLY A 25 5.57 -4.31 8.88
C GLY A 25 5.77 -4.10 7.38
N PHE A 26 5.19 -4.97 6.55
CA PHE A 26 5.25 -4.96 5.10
C PHE A 26 3.85 -5.17 4.51
N LEU A 27 3.60 -4.61 3.32
CA LEU A 27 2.40 -4.94 2.55
C LEU A 27 2.73 -6.01 1.52
N SER A 28 2.21 -7.22 1.75
CA SER A 28 2.27 -8.30 0.76
C SER A 28 1.12 -8.22 -0.24
N ALA A 29 1.17 -9.07 -1.28
CA ALA A 29 0.05 -9.24 -2.21
C ALA A 29 -1.26 -9.57 -1.49
N SER A 30 -1.16 -10.41 -0.44
CA SER A 30 -2.31 -10.86 0.34
C SER A 30 -2.92 -9.73 1.16
N ASP A 31 -2.09 -8.86 1.74
CA ASP A 31 -2.53 -7.70 2.53
C ASP A 31 -3.25 -6.67 1.66
N LEU A 32 -2.69 -6.38 0.48
CA LEU A 32 -3.29 -5.49 -0.51
C LEU A 32 -4.63 -6.05 -1.00
N LYS A 33 -4.66 -7.32 -1.41
CA LYS A 33 -5.88 -7.94 -1.95
C LYS A 33 -6.99 -7.97 -0.89
N SER A 34 -6.67 -8.41 0.33
CA SER A 34 -7.63 -8.49 1.43
C SER A 34 -8.18 -7.12 1.83
N SER A 35 -7.33 -6.10 1.87
CA SER A 35 -7.76 -4.76 2.28
C SER A 35 -8.61 -4.07 1.22
N PHE A 36 -8.27 -4.23 -0.05
CA PHE A 36 -9.09 -3.66 -1.12
C PHE A 36 -10.44 -4.38 -1.22
N GLU A 37 -10.49 -5.70 -1.04
CA GLU A 37 -11.75 -6.45 -0.97
C GLU A 37 -12.63 -5.99 0.19
N GLU A 38 -12.05 -5.65 1.35
CA GLU A 38 -12.75 -5.09 2.52
C GLU A 38 -13.36 -3.71 2.22
N ASP A 39 -12.65 -2.87 1.46
CA ASP A 39 -13.14 -1.56 1.01
C ASP A 39 -14.08 -1.65 -0.22
N GLY A 40 -14.38 -2.86 -0.71
CA GLY A 40 -15.29 -3.10 -1.85
C GLY A 40 -14.65 -2.89 -3.23
N PHE A 41 -13.32 -2.80 -3.29
CA PHE A 41 -12.54 -2.72 -4.52
C PHE A 41 -11.91 -4.08 -4.86
N ILE A 42 -11.86 -4.44 -6.14
CA ILE A 42 -11.17 -5.66 -6.57
C ILE A 42 -9.83 -5.26 -7.18
N LEU A 43 -8.74 -5.54 -6.46
CA LEU A 43 -7.41 -5.52 -7.06
C LEU A 43 -7.20 -6.82 -7.84
N THR A 44 -6.84 -6.69 -9.12
CA THR A 44 -6.43 -7.86 -9.89
C THR A 44 -5.01 -8.27 -9.50
N ASP A 45 -4.65 -9.52 -9.79
CA ASP A 45 -3.28 -9.98 -9.59
C ASP A 45 -2.28 -9.17 -10.46
N PHE A 46 -2.73 -8.60 -11.59
CA PHE A 46 -1.94 -7.68 -12.42
C PHE A 46 -1.66 -6.35 -11.72
N ASP A 47 -2.67 -5.73 -11.12
CA ASP A 47 -2.51 -4.47 -10.38
C ASP A 47 -1.60 -4.67 -9.17
N THR A 48 -1.78 -5.80 -8.47
CA THR A 48 -0.98 -6.17 -7.31
C THR A 48 0.47 -6.43 -7.70
N ASP A 49 0.73 -7.19 -8.76
CA ASP A 49 2.07 -7.42 -9.31
C ASP A 49 2.73 -6.11 -9.76
N HIS A 50 1.97 -5.20 -10.38
CA HIS A 50 2.49 -3.88 -10.77
C HIS A 50 2.88 -3.04 -9.56
N ILE A 51 2.07 -3.02 -8.50
CA ILE A 51 2.37 -2.32 -7.23
C ILE A 51 3.62 -2.94 -6.57
N LEU A 52 3.66 -4.26 -6.47
CA LEU A 52 4.74 -4.98 -5.80
C LEU A 52 6.07 -4.96 -6.57
N LYS A 53 6.05 -4.84 -7.90
CA LYS A 53 7.25 -4.64 -8.73
C LYS A 53 8.00 -3.34 -8.42
N HIS A 54 7.34 -2.38 -7.78
CA HIS A 54 7.99 -1.16 -7.30
C HIS A 54 8.69 -1.34 -5.94
N GLY A 55 8.53 -2.51 -5.31
CA GLY A 55 9.33 -2.92 -4.16
C GLY A 55 10.79 -3.14 -4.58
N HIS A 56 11.67 -2.27 -4.08
CA HIS A 56 13.08 -2.29 -4.41
C HIS A 56 13.89 -3.17 -3.44
N ARG A 57 13.42 -3.33 -2.20
CA ARG A 57 14.20 -3.96 -1.13
C ARG A 57 13.79 -5.41 -0.85
N GLU A 58 12.48 -5.66 -0.74
CA GLU A 58 11.91 -6.99 -0.54
C GLU A 58 11.11 -7.37 -1.79
N LYS A 59 11.44 -8.49 -2.42
CA LYS A 59 10.70 -8.97 -3.58
C LYS A 59 9.27 -9.32 -3.15
N ASN A 60 8.29 -8.73 -3.82
CA ASN A 60 6.85 -8.96 -3.59
C ASN A 60 6.29 -8.42 -2.26
N LYS A 61 6.98 -7.47 -1.62
CA LYS A 61 6.50 -6.77 -0.43
C LYS A 61 6.86 -5.29 -0.49
N LEU A 62 5.99 -4.43 0.03
CA LEU A 62 6.27 -3.00 0.16
C LEU A 62 6.54 -2.64 1.62
N THR A 63 7.67 -2.01 1.87
CA THR A 63 7.89 -1.28 3.13
C THR A 63 7.06 -0.01 3.17
N PHE A 64 6.81 0.53 4.36
CA PHE A 64 6.15 1.84 4.53
C PHE A 64 6.79 2.94 3.67
N LYS A 65 8.13 2.96 3.57
CA LYS A 65 8.87 3.92 2.77
C LYS A 65 8.60 3.78 1.26
N GLU A 66 8.48 2.55 0.77
CA GLU A 66 8.16 2.27 -0.63
C GLU A 66 6.70 2.59 -0.93
N PHE A 67 5.79 2.28 -0.01
CA PHE A 67 4.37 2.66 -0.08
C PHE A 67 4.19 4.19 -0.15
N CYS A 68 4.89 4.96 0.70
CA CYS A 68 4.86 6.43 0.64
C CYS A 68 5.41 6.96 -0.69
N ARG A 69 6.43 6.32 -1.26
CA ARG A 69 6.99 6.70 -2.56
C ARG A 69 6.03 6.41 -3.72
N PHE A 70 5.21 5.38 -3.59
CA PHE A 70 4.14 5.04 -4.53
C PHE A 70 2.94 5.98 -4.41
N SER A 71 2.41 6.19 -3.19
CA SER A 71 1.21 7.03 -2.96
C SER A 71 1.47 8.54 -3.03
N GLY A 72 2.72 8.97 -2.93
CA GLY A 72 3.12 10.38 -2.90
C GLY A 72 3.53 10.97 -4.26
N LYS A 73 3.28 10.30 -5.38
CA LYS A 73 3.60 10.79 -6.74
C LYS A 73 2.44 10.64 -7.72
#